data_AF-A0A946MWS5-F1
#
_entry.id   AF-A0A946MWS5-F1
#
_cell.length_a   1.000
_cell.length_b   1.000
_cell.length_c   1.000
_cell.angle_alpha   90.00
_cell.angle_beta   90.00
_cell.angle_gamma   90.00
#
_symmetry.space_group_name_H-M   'P 1'
#
loop_
_entity.id
_entity.type
_entity.pdbx_description
1 polymer ?
#
loop_
_entity_poly.entity_id
_entity_poly.type
_entity_poly.pdbx_seq_one_letter_code
_entity_poly.pdbx_strand_id
1 'polypeptide(L)'
;MTRNVWIIVLALIVATPTVLASEWDKLLNDIELYEDAVDLDTSFADLDMEDADLESNSELFPVNMEEEDLEDLSEVRDTHITIKVDGAPVRLTDVPTFEWFAVYVKDVADRKLISGYRDSQNRPTGEFGPADSVTVQQLAKMASLAAELDTYSCGSNLKNESAVGRWSEGYIRCAEYLKWTIFSEGTIDVTRPATRTDVVVTVLQAFGARISPRSGSVFDDVTTMTPYAAGIETAAGQGIVSGYSDVHGKPTGLFGPLDSVNRAEAAKIFSLGFQVYGN
;
A
#
# COMPACT_ATOMS: atom_id res chain seq x y z
N MET A 1 46.10 -3.14 -54.53
CA MET A 1 44.88 -3.73 -55.13
C MET A 1 44.38 -4.79 -54.17
N THR A 2 43.28 -4.72 -53.44
CA THR A 2 42.13 -3.80 -53.26
C THR A 2 41.63 -4.08 -51.82
N ARG A 3 41.39 -3.05 -51.00
CA ARG A 3 40.92 -3.15 -49.60
C ARG A 3 39.40 -3.39 -49.58
N ASN A 4 38.93 -4.47 -48.94
CA ASN A 4 37.50 -4.66 -48.65
C ASN A 4 37.19 -4.16 -47.23
N VAL A 5 36.33 -3.16 -47.15
CA VAL A 5 35.80 -2.54 -45.93
C VAL A 5 34.56 -3.33 -45.50
N TRP A 6 34.51 -3.78 -44.25
CA TRP A 6 33.30 -4.31 -43.62
C TRP A 6 32.65 -3.20 -42.80
N ILE A 7 31.42 -2.84 -43.17
CA ILE A 7 30.57 -1.91 -42.41
C ILE A 7 29.74 -2.77 -41.45
N ILE A 8 29.98 -2.66 -40.15
CA ILE A 8 29.11 -3.24 -39.12
C ILE A 8 28.08 -2.18 -38.76
N VAL A 9 26.82 -2.42 -39.12
CA VAL A 9 25.69 -1.59 -38.72
C VAL A 9 25.30 -2.00 -37.29
N LEU A 10 25.50 -1.09 -36.34
CA LEU A 10 25.06 -1.22 -34.96
C LEU A 10 23.56 -0.89 -34.89
N ALA A 11 22.70 -1.89 -34.70
CA ALA A 11 21.28 -1.67 -34.46
C ALA A 11 21.08 -1.26 -33.00
N LEU A 12 20.83 0.03 -32.77
CA LEU A 12 20.37 0.56 -31.49
C LEU A 12 18.89 0.18 -31.31
N ILE A 13 18.60 -0.77 -30.42
CA ILE A 13 17.23 -1.03 -29.98
C ILE A 13 16.95 -0.08 -28.81
N VAL A 14 16.22 1.00 -29.07
CA VAL A 14 15.66 1.86 -28.03
C VAL A 14 14.42 1.14 -27.50
N ALA A 15 14.53 0.53 -26.32
CA ALA A 15 13.38 0.06 -25.56
C ALA A 15 12.73 1.26 -24.89
N THR A 16 11.58 1.71 -25.39
CA THR A 16 10.72 2.65 -24.67
C THR A 16 9.91 1.89 -23.63
N PRO A 17 9.92 2.27 -22.33
CA PRO A 17 8.96 1.73 -21.38
C PRO A 17 7.62 2.43 -21.62
N THR A 18 6.65 1.72 -22.20
CA THR A 18 5.25 2.15 -22.19
C THR A 18 4.59 1.59 -20.94
N VAL A 19 4.59 2.38 -19.86
CA VAL A 19 3.69 2.18 -18.73
C VAL A 19 2.54 3.15 -18.90
N LEU A 20 1.43 2.68 -19.47
CA LEU A 20 0.12 3.31 -19.37
C LEU A 20 -0.91 2.18 -19.29
N ALA A 21 -1.25 1.82 -18.06
CA ALA A 21 -2.50 1.12 -17.76
C ALA A 21 -3.37 2.14 -17.03
N SER A 22 -4.53 2.45 -17.60
CA SER A 22 -5.44 3.52 -17.17
C SER A 22 -5.98 3.32 -15.76
N GLU A 23 -5.81 4.33 -14.92
CA GLU A 23 -6.18 4.42 -13.50
C GLU A 23 -7.69 4.18 -13.21
N TRP A 24 -8.55 4.24 -14.23
CA TRP A 24 -10.00 4.15 -14.08
C TRP A 24 -10.54 2.72 -13.91
N ASP A 25 -9.88 1.71 -14.48
CA ASP A 25 -10.43 0.34 -14.50
C ASP A 25 -10.10 -0.46 -13.22
N LYS A 26 -9.16 0.02 -12.39
CA LYS A 26 -8.83 -0.59 -11.10
C LYS A 26 -9.82 -0.21 -9.98
N LEU A 27 -10.57 0.87 -10.14
CA LEU A 27 -11.54 1.34 -9.14
C LEU A 27 -12.81 0.48 -9.07
N LEU A 28 -13.21 -0.16 -10.17
CA LEU A 28 -14.51 -0.84 -10.25
C LEU A 28 -14.56 -2.15 -9.45
N ASN A 29 -13.45 -2.89 -9.32
CA ASN A 29 -13.42 -4.14 -8.56
C ASN A 29 -13.42 -3.94 -7.03
N ASP A 30 -13.02 -2.77 -6.54
CA ASP A 30 -12.99 -2.48 -5.10
C ASP A 30 -14.34 -1.88 -4.61
N ILE A 31 -15.26 -1.49 -5.51
CA ILE A 31 -16.60 -0.93 -5.17
C ILE A 31 -17.61 -2.01 -4.77
N GLU A 32 -17.57 -3.20 -5.37
CA GLU A 32 -18.51 -4.30 -5.05
C GLU A 32 -18.38 -4.80 -3.59
N LEU A 33 -17.28 -4.50 -2.89
CA LEU A 33 -17.12 -4.82 -1.46
C LEU A 33 -17.70 -3.75 -0.52
N TYR A 34 -18.12 -2.59 -1.05
CA TYR A 34 -18.61 -1.44 -0.27
C TYR A 34 -20.12 -1.18 -0.41
N GLU A 35 -20.83 -1.78 -1.37
CA GLU A 35 -22.29 -1.63 -1.50
C GLU A 35 -23.06 -2.20 -0.29
N ASP A 36 -22.57 -3.29 0.31
CA ASP A 36 -23.23 -3.91 1.48
C ASP A 36 -23.16 -3.05 2.77
N ALA A 37 -22.33 -2.00 2.80
CA ALA A 37 -22.20 -1.12 3.96
C ALA A 37 -23.05 0.16 3.88
N VAL A 38 -23.61 0.48 2.71
CA VAL A 38 -24.35 1.75 2.48
C VAL A 38 -25.88 1.55 2.51
N ASP A 39 -26.37 0.31 2.42
CA ASP A 39 -27.81 -0.01 2.39
C ASP A 39 -28.53 0.06 3.76
N LEU A 40 -27.90 0.63 4.79
CA LEU A 40 -28.46 0.75 6.14
C LEU A 40 -28.92 2.16 6.54
N ASP A 41 -28.81 3.16 5.66
CA ASP A 41 -29.17 4.57 6.00
C ASP A 41 -30.22 5.22 5.06
N THR A 42 -30.85 4.46 4.18
CA THR A 42 -31.81 5.00 3.19
C THR A 42 -33.25 5.11 3.70
N SER A 43 -33.52 4.86 4.99
CA SER A 43 -34.90 4.89 5.54
C SER A 43 -35.23 6.12 6.41
N PHE A 44 -34.31 7.09 6.53
CA PHE A 44 -34.54 8.34 7.27
C PHE A 44 -34.71 9.58 6.37
N ALA A 45 -34.47 9.48 5.06
CA ALA A 45 -34.44 10.63 4.14
C ALA A 45 -35.81 11.01 3.51
N ASP A 46 -36.85 10.18 3.67
CA ASP A 46 -38.11 10.35 2.94
C ASP A 46 -39.17 11.19 3.68
N LEU A 47 -38.91 11.69 4.89
CA LEU A 47 -39.89 12.45 5.69
C LEU A 47 -39.65 13.96 5.76
N ASP A 48 -38.50 14.46 5.28
CA ASP A 48 -38.15 15.90 5.36
C ASP A 48 -38.32 16.66 4.03
N MET A 49 -38.73 16.00 2.95
CA MET A 49 -38.91 16.64 1.63
C MET A 49 -40.28 17.31 1.41
N GLU A 50 -41.31 16.99 2.20
CA GLU A 50 -42.66 17.55 1.97
C GLU A 50 -42.88 18.89 2.69
N ASP A 51 -42.10 19.19 3.74
CA ASP A 51 -42.19 20.46 4.48
C ASP A 51 -41.30 21.56 3.87
N ALA A 52 -40.26 21.22 3.11
CA ALA A 52 -39.35 22.18 2.48
C ALA A 52 -39.98 22.94 1.29
N ASP A 53 -40.98 22.38 0.63
CA ASP A 53 -41.64 23.02 -0.51
C ASP A 53 -42.60 24.15 -0.09
N LEU A 54 -43.08 24.15 1.15
CA LEU A 54 -43.99 25.19 1.67
C LEU A 54 -43.26 26.46 2.14
N GLU A 55 -41.96 26.39 2.43
CA GLU A 55 -41.15 27.56 2.83
C GLU A 55 -40.55 28.33 1.64
N SER A 56 -40.67 27.82 0.41
CA SER A 56 -40.09 28.45 -0.80
C SER A 56 -40.98 29.51 -1.47
N ASN A 57 -42.15 29.84 -0.89
CA ASN A 57 -43.04 30.82 -1.51
C ASN A 57 -42.53 32.26 -1.33
N SER A 58 -41.87 32.76 -2.37
CA SER A 58 -41.18 34.06 -2.45
C SER A 58 -42.09 35.29 -2.50
N GLU A 59 -43.37 35.18 -2.14
CA GLU A 59 -44.34 36.29 -2.16
C GLU A 59 -44.63 36.92 -0.78
N LEU A 60 -44.12 36.38 0.32
CA LEU A 60 -44.54 36.80 1.68
C LEU A 60 -43.59 37.76 2.41
N PHE A 61 -42.34 37.94 1.97
CA PHE A 61 -41.42 38.91 2.54
C PHE A 61 -40.51 39.52 1.46
N PRO A 62 -40.72 40.79 1.06
CA PRO A 62 -39.78 41.45 0.16
C PRO A 62 -38.57 41.85 0.99
N VAL A 63 -37.51 41.05 0.94
CA VAL A 63 -36.25 41.39 1.58
C VAL A 63 -35.25 41.81 0.51
N ASN A 64 -35.10 43.12 0.35
CA ASN A 64 -33.83 43.67 -0.12
C ASN A 64 -32.77 43.29 0.92
N MET A 65 -31.87 42.38 0.58
CA MET A 65 -30.62 42.18 1.31
C MET A 65 -29.48 42.16 0.31
N GLU A 66 -28.42 42.83 0.74
CA GLU A 66 -27.28 43.30 -0.03
C GLU A 66 -26.43 42.13 -0.55
N GLU A 67 -25.68 42.38 -1.62
CA GLU A 67 -24.63 41.50 -2.15
C GLU A 67 -23.45 41.41 -1.16
N GLU A 68 -23.66 40.87 0.04
CA GLU A 68 -22.61 40.48 0.96
C GLU A 68 -23.02 39.10 1.52
N ASP A 69 -22.14 38.10 1.36
CA ASP A 69 -22.25 36.68 1.77
C ASP A 69 -22.38 35.65 0.62
N LEU A 70 -21.61 35.85 -0.47
CA LEU A 70 -21.22 34.77 -1.40
C LEU A 70 -19.78 34.29 -1.17
N GLU A 71 -19.22 34.53 0.02
CA GLU A 71 -18.06 33.81 0.51
C GLU A 71 -18.58 32.67 1.41
N ASP A 72 -18.05 31.45 1.22
CA ASP A 72 -18.26 30.28 2.09
C ASP A 72 -19.26 29.19 1.67
N LEU A 73 -19.19 28.72 0.41
CA LEU A 73 -19.63 27.35 0.04
C LEU A 73 -18.73 26.67 -1.01
N SER A 74 -17.43 26.99 -1.03
CA SER A 74 -16.45 26.01 -1.50
C SER A 74 -15.95 25.25 -0.29
N GLU A 75 -16.68 24.23 0.16
CA GLU A 75 -16.06 23.17 0.94
C GLU A 75 -14.83 22.71 0.14
N VAL A 76 -13.64 23.12 0.56
CA VAL A 76 -12.38 22.66 -0.03
C VAL A 76 -12.28 21.19 0.38
N ARG A 77 -12.90 20.31 -0.41
CA ARG A 77 -12.70 18.86 -0.29
C ARG A 77 -11.20 18.65 -0.36
N ASP A 78 -10.61 18.16 0.74
CA ASP A 78 -9.17 17.88 0.78
C ASP A 78 -8.89 16.86 -0.33
N THR A 79 -8.18 17.30 -1.36
CA THR A 79 -7.92 16.49 -2.56
C THR A 79 -6.87 15.42 -2.29
N HIS A 80 -6.21 15.48 -1.13
CA HIS A 80 -5.14 14.60 -0.72
C HIS A 80 -5.37 14.12 0.70
N ILE A 81 -4.83 12.94 1.04
CA ILE A 81 -4.99 12.44 2.41
C ILE A 81 -4.12 13.23 3.39
N THR A 82 -4.63 13.39 4.61
CA THR A 82 -3.88 13.93 5.75
C THR A 82 -3.63 12.83 6.78
N ILE A 83 -2.37 12.61 7.15
CA ILE A 83 -1.95 11.62 8.15
C ILE A 83 -1.43 12.31 9.42
N LYS A 84 -1.33 11.57 10.53
CA LYS A 84 -0.71 12.08 11.76
C LYS A 84 0.73 11.61 11.87
N VAL A 85 1.68 12.55 11.87
CA VAL A 85 3.11 12.28 12.09
C VAL A 85 3.56 13.05 13.32
N ASP A 86 4.11 12.34 14.30
CA ASP A 86 4.54 12.92 15.60
C ASP A 86 3.44 13.73 16.32
N GLY A 87 2.18 13.35 16.12
CA GLY A 87 1.01 14.02 16.70
C GLY A 87 0.50 15.23 15.93
N ALA A 88 1.18 15.65 14.85
CA ALA A 88 0.75 16.75 13.99
C ALA A 88 0.14 16.23 12.67
N PRO A 89 -0.87 16.92 12.11
CA PRO A 89 -1.39 16.60 10.78
C PRO A 89 -0.38 16.96 9.70
N VAL A 90 -0.16 16.05 8.76
CA VAL A 90 0.68 16.21 7.57
C VAL A 90 -0.13 15.79 6.35
N ARG A 91 -0.38 16.73 5.43
CA ARG A 91 -1.00 16.44 4.14
C ARG A 91 0.02 15.80 3.21
N LEU A 92 -0.36 14.70 2.54
CA LEU A 92 0.49 14.00 1.59
C LEU A 92 0.22 14.48 0.17
N THR A 93 1.11 15.29 -0.40
CA THR A 93 0.91 15.97 -1.69
C THR A 93 0.95 15.04 -2.91
N ASP A 94 1.43 13.82 -2.72
CA ASP A 94 1.55 12.77 -3.73
C ASP A 94 0.61 11.58 -3.45
N VAL A 95 -0.38 11.76 -2.55
CA VAL A 95 -1.43 10.78 -2.29
C VAL A 95 -2.81 11.44 -2.39
N PRO A 96 -3.32 11.63 -3.62
CA PRO A 96 -4.69 12.11 -3.85
C PRO A 96 -5.73 11.17 -3.24
N THR A 97 -6.85 11.71 -2.75
CA THR A 97 -7.91 10.93 -2.07
C THR A 97 -8.62 9.92 -2.98
N PHE A 98 -8.58 10.14 -4.30
CA PHE A 98 -9.20 9.27 -5.31
C PHE A 98 -8.27 8.15 -5.80
N GLU A 99 -7.00 8.13 -5.41
CA GLU A 99 -6.09 7.05 -5.77
C GLU A 99 -6.47 5.74 -5.09
N TRP A 100 -6.34 4.62 -5.80
CA TRP A 100 -6.69 3.28 -5.29
C TRP A 100 -5.95 2.93 -3.98
N PHE A 101 -4.77 3.52 -3.76
CA PHE A 101 -3.95 3.27 -2.56
C PHE A 101 -4.24 4.22 -1.39
N ALA A 102 -5.00 5.29 -1.60
CA ALA A 102 -5.15 6.36 -0.62
C ALA A 102 -5.70 5.87 0.72
N VAL A 103 -6.76 5.04 0.67
CA VAL A 103 -7.39 4.46 1.87
C VAL A 103 -6.44 3.54 2.63
N TYR A 104 -5.66 2.73 1.93
CA TYR A 104 -4.71 1.81 2.56
C TYR A 104 -3.54 2.55 3.19
N VAL A 105 -3.00 3.57 2.50
CA VAL A 105 -1.94 4.44 3.05
C VAL A 105 -2.44 5.14 4.31
N LYS A 106 -3.67 5.66 4.30
CA LYS A 106 -4.28 6.28 5.48
C LYS A 106 -4.40 5.31 6.65
N ASP A 107 -4.92 4.10 6.42
CA ASP A 107 -5.08 3.07 7.47
C ASP A 107 -3.74 2.69 8.11
N VAL A 108 -2.71 2.34 7.32
CA VAL A 108 -1.40 1.95 7.89
C VAL A 108 -0.64 3.14 8.51
N ALA A 109 -0.91 4.38 8.07
CA ALA A 109 -0.36 5.58 8.69
C ALA A 109 -1.01 5.87 10.04
N ASP A 110 -2.33 5.70 10.18
CA ASP A 110 -3.04 5.84 11.45
C ASP A 110 -2.57 4.82 12.49
N ARG A 111 -2.21 3.61 12.01
CA ARG A 111 -1.55 2.56 12.79
C ARG A 111 -0.06 2.80 13.05
N LYS A 112 0.49 3.92 12.56
CA LYS A 112 1.89 4.38 12.76
C LYS A 112 2.95 3.46 12.13
N LEU A 113 2.59 2.65 11.13
CA LEU A 113 3.56 1.83 10.40
C LEU A 113 4.41 2.68 9.44
N ILE A 114 3.82 3.76 8.90
CA ILE A 114 4.42 4.65 7.91
C ILE A 114 4.25 6.12 8.29
N SER A 115 5.08 7.01 7.72
CA SER A 115 5.04 8.46 7.98
C SER A 115 5.49 9.34 6.80
N GLY A 116 5.69 8.76 5.62
CA GLY A 116 6.28 9.47 4.47
C GLY A 116 7.76 9.79 4.63
N TYR A 117 8.25 10.72 3.81
CA TYR A 117 9.64 11.17 3.79
C TYR A 117 9.89 12.31 4.76
N ARG A 118 11.13 12.35 5.26
CA ARG A 118 11.64 13.43 6.11
C ARG A 118 12.84 14.11 5.46
N ASP A 119 12.97 15.40 5.71
CA ASP A 119 14.13 16.17 5.27
C ASP A 119 15.36 15.92 6.17
N SER A 120 16.49 16.56 5.84
CA SER A 120 17.73 16.45 6.61
C SER A 120 17.63 16.99 8.04
N GLN A 121 16.58 17.75 8.35
CA GLN A 121 16.27 18.30 9.66
C GLN A 121 15.23 17.44 10.40
N ASN A 122 14.93 16.24 9.88
CA ASN A 122 13.97 15.28 10.40
C ASN A 122 12.52 15.77 10.41
N ARG A 123 12.17 16.76 9.57
CA ARG A 123 10.81 17.29 9.44
C ARG A 123 10.07 16.53 8.34
N PRO A 124 8.76 16.24 8.50
CA PRO A 124 7.94 15.65 7.44
C PRO A 124 7.94 16.54 6.20
N THR A 125 8.17 15.95 5.04
CA THR A 125 8.22 16.67 3.75
C THR A 125 6.84 16.86 3.13
N GLY A 126 5.85 16.04 3.51
CA GLY A 126 4.57 15.94 2.83
C GLY A 126 4.56 14.98 1.64
N GLU A 127 5.66 14.27 1.36
CA GLU A 127 5.74 13.27 0.30
C GLU A 127 5.73 11.84 0.88
N PHE A 128 5.00 10.92 0.27
CA PHE A 128 4.96 9.51 0.64
C PHE A 128 5.86 8.63 -0.24
N GLY A 129 5.98 8.93 -1.52
CA GLY A 129 6.64 8.13 -2.55
C GLY A 129 5.90 6.84 -2.88
N PRO A 130 4.62 6.85 -3.32
CA PRO A 130 3.84 5.62 -3.51
C PRO A 130 4.47 4.63 -4.49
N ALA A 131 5.17 5.12 -5.52
CA ALA A 131 5.83 4.32 -6.54
C ALA A 131 7.21 3.78 -6.13
N ASP A 132 7.81 4.28 -5.05
CA ASP A 132 9.15 3.86 -4.64
C ASP A 132 9.11 2.46 -4.05
N SER A 133 10.14 1.65 -4.32
CA SER A 133 10.25 0.31 -3.77
C SER A 133 10.46 0.33 -2.25
N VAL A 134 9.77 -0.55 -1.55
CA VAL A 134 10.04 -0.81 -0.13
C VAL A 134 11.32 -1.65 -0.01
N THR A 135 12.24 -1.23 0.84
CA THR A 135 13.46 -1.99 1.16
C THR A 135 13.20 -3.05 2.23
N VAL A 136 14.03 -4.08 2.29
CA VAL A 136 13.92 -5.15 3.32
C VAL A 136 13.97 -4.59 4.75
N GLN A 137 14.80 -3.58 5.02
CA GLN A 137 14.86 -2.91 6.33
C GLN A 137 13.60 -2.11 6.66
N GLN A 138 12.95 -1.51 5.68
CA GLN A 138 11.65 -0.83 5.86
C GLN A 138 10.54 -1.86 6.11
N LEU A 139 10.54 -2.96 5.36
CA LEU A 139 9.63 -4.08 5.59
C LEU A 139 9.76 -4.63 7.03
N ALA A 140 10.99 -4.84 7.51
CA ALA A 140 11.23 -5.31 8.87
C ALA A 140 10.67 -4.37 9.94
N LYS A 141 10.84 -3.05 9.76
CA LYS A 141 10.24 -2.04 10.63
C LYS A 141 8.71 -2.13 10.59
N MET A 142 8.11 -2.10 9.41
CA MET A 142 6.64 -2.14 9.27
C MET A 142 6.06 -3.39 9.92
N ALA A 143 6.67 -4.56 9.67
CA ALA A 143 6.25 -5.83 10.24
C ALA A 143 6.43 -5.89 11.77
N SER A 144 7.54 -5.36 12.29
CA SER A 144 7.76 -5.32 13.74
C SER A 144 6.75 -4.43 14.45
N LEU A 145 6.39 -3.29 13.85
CA LEU A 145 5.36 -2.40 14.37
C LEU A 145 3.98 -3.05 14.30
N ALA A 146 3.67 -3.74 13.20
CA ALA A 146 2.41 -4.46 13.04
C ALA A 146 2.24 -5.60 14.07
N ALA A 147 3.33 -6.28 14.40
CA ALA A 147 3.37 -7.32 15.43
C ALA A 147 3.54 -6.78 16.86
N GLU A 148 3.48 -5.44 17.04
CA GLU A 148 3.63 -4.75 18.33
C GLU A 148 4.89 -5.16 19.11
N LEU A 149 6.00 -5.41 18.39
CA LEU A 149 7.23 -5.88 19.00
C LEU A 149 7.93 -4.78 19.79
N ASP A 150 8.31 -5.11 21.03
CA ASP A 150 9.32 -4.35 21.76
C ASP A 150 10.72 -4.73 21.26
N THR A 151 11.36 -3.82 20.52
CA THR A 151 12.69 -4.04 19.94
C THR A 151 13.82 -4.22 20.95
N TYR A 152 13.57 -3.90 22.23
CA TYR A 152 14.52 -4.13 23.33
C TYR A 152 14.45 -5.55 23.91
N SER A 153 13.36 -6.29 23.63
CA SER A 153 13.11 -7.62 24.17
C SER A 153 13.69 -8.77 23.34
N CYS A 154 14.27 -8.50 22.17
CA CYS A 154 14.76 -9.51 21.22
C CYS A 154 16.23 -9.93 21.44
N GLY A 155 16.78 -9.69 22.64
CA GLY A 155 18.19 -9.92 22.95
C GLY A 155 19.14 -8.99 22.19
N SER A 156 20.44 -9.32 22.20
CA SER A 156 21.51 -8.51 21.59
C SER A 156 22.19 -9.15 20.38
N ASN A 157 21.91 -10.41 20.09
CA ASN A 157 22.56 -11.12 18.98
C ASN A 157 21.93 -10.75 17.63
N LEU A 158 22.72 -10.16 16.75
CA LEU A 158 22.37 -9.87 15.36
C LEU A 158 23.34 -10.64 14.46
N LYS A 159 22.81 -11.45 13.54
CA LYS A 159 23.60 -12.18 12.55
C LYS A 159 23.90 -11.30 11.33
N ASN A 160 22.93 -10.49 10.91
CA ASN A 160 23.04 -9.74 9.67
C ASN A 160 23.96 -8.52 9.80
N GLU A 161 25.18 -8.67 9.28
CA GLU A 161 26.19 -7.61 9.26
C GLU A 161 25.72 -6.37 8.49
N SER A 162 24.88 -6.53 7.46
CA SER A 162 24.39 -5.40 6.67
C SER A 162 23.44 -4.47 7.47
N ALA A 163 22.90 -4.93 8.61
CA ALA A 163 22.03 -4.14 9.48
C ALA A 163 22.77 -3.43 10.63
N VAL A 164 24.03 -3.78 10.89
CA VAL A 164 24.82 -3.25 12.01
C VAL A 164 24.97 -1.72 11.89
N GLY A 165 24.67 -1.00 12.97
CA GLY A 165 24.78 0.45 13.04
C GLY A 165 23.71 1.22 12.24
N ARG A 166 22.76 0.52 11.61
CA ARG A 166 21.64 1.16 10.89
C ARG A 166 20.49 1.44 11.84
N TRP A 167 19.65 2.41 11.47
CA TRP A 167 18.39 2.70 12.17
C TRP A 167 17.48 1.47 12.28
N SER A 168 17.62 0.50 11.37
CA SER A 168 16.81 -0.71 11.31
C SER A 168 17.33 -1.87 12.14
N GLU A 169 18.48 -1.71 12.81
CA GLU A 169 19.19 -2.80 13.51
C GLU A 169 18.27 -3.55 14.49
N GLY A 170 17.52 -2.82 15.31
CA GLY A 170 16.61 -3.41 16.30
C GLY A 170 15.48 -4.23 15.68
N TYR A 171 14.93 -3.77 14.56
CA TYR A 171 13.85 -4.47 13.86
C TYR A 171 14.36 -5.75 13.18
N ILE A 172 15.52 -5.69 12.53
CA ILE A 172 16.15 -6.87 11.91
C ILE A 172 16.51 -7.90 12.96
N ARG A 173 17.08 -7.47 14.08
CA ARG A 173 17.39 -8.34 15.22
C ARG A 173 16.15 -9.05 15.75
N CYS A 174 15.03 -8.35 15.89
CA CYS A 174 13.78 -8.98 16.29
C CYS A 174 13.26 -9.99 15.28
N ALA A 175 13.28 -9.66 13.99
CA ALA A 175 12.89 -10.60 12.95
C ALA A 175 13.75 -11.88 12.97
N GLU A 176 15.07 -11.75 13.18
CA GLU A 176 15.98 -12.89 13.36
C GLU A 176 15.73 -13.69 14.66
N TYR A 177 15.42 -12.99 15.75
CA TYR A 177 15.10 -13.58 17.04
C TYR A 177 13.85 -14.46 16.94
N LEU A 178 12.80 -13.92 16.32
CA LEU A 178 11.52 -14.59 16.06
C LEU A 178 11.58 -15.64 14.93
N LYS A 179 12.74 -15.79 14.28
CA LYS A 179 12.95 -16.74 13.17
C LYS A 179 12.02 -16.48 11.99
N TRP A 180 11.70 -15.22 11.72
CA TRP A 180 11.03 -14.85 10.48
C TRP A 180 11.89 -15.24 9.30
N THR A 181 11.29 -15.91 8.33
CA THR A 181 12.02 -16.80 7.43
C THR A 181 12.90 -16.04 6.45
N ILE A 182 12.50 -14.83 6.07
CA ILE A 182 13.30 -13.94 5.22
C ILE A 182 14.56 -13.44 5.95
N PHE A 183 14.52 -13.36 7.28
CA PHE A 183 15.56 -12.75 8.11
C PHE A 183 16.44 -13.78 8.83
N SER A 184 15.93 -14.98 9.11
CA SER A 184 16.50 -15.95 10.06
C SER A 184 17.95 -16.38 9.78
N GLU A 185 18.33 -16.40 8.50
CA GLU A 185 19.69 -16.76 8.07
C GLU A 185 20.69 -15.61 8.25
N GLY A 186 20.23 -14.36 8.31
CA GLY A 186 21.08 -13.19 8.51
C GLY A 186 21.97 -12.83 7.31
N THR A 187 21.71 -13.38 6.13
CA THR A 187 22.56 -13.18 4.93
C THR A 187 21.99 -12.21 3.91
N ILE A 188 20.74 -11.77 4.10
CA ILE A 188 20.03 -10.87 3.19
C ILE A 188 20.62 -9.46 3.24
N ASP A 189 20.83 -8.81 2.10
CA ASP A 189 21.09 -7.37 2.07
C ASP A 189 19.83 -6.62 2.52
N VAL A 190 19.86 -5.97 3.68
CA VAL A 190 18.67 -5.29 4.21
C VAL A 190 18.32 -4.01 3.44
N THR A 191 19.20 -3.52 2.56
CA THR A 191 18.99 -2.29 1.79
C THR A 191 18.39 -2.51 0.41
N ARG A 192 18.35 -3.76 -0.08
CA ARG A 192 17.74 -4.07 -1.38
C ARG A 192 16.22 -3.87 -1.35
N PRO A 193 15.59 -3.64 -2.52
CA PRO A 193 14.14 -3.76 -2.68
C PRO A 193 13.63 -5.12 -2.19
N ALA A 194 12.56 -5.10 -1.40
CA ALA A 194 11.87 -6.31 -0.96
C ALA A 194 11.05 -6.88 -2.11
N THR A 195 11.14 -8.20 -2.31
CA THR A 195 10.34 -8.90 -3.30
C THR A 195 8.91 -9.08 -2.80
N ARG A 196 7.96 -9.34 -3.70
CA ARG A 196 6.56 -9.67 -3.37
C ARG A 196 6.48 -10.83 -2.40
N THR A 197 7.32 -11.85 -2.57
CA THR A 197 7.41 -12.96 -1.62
C THR A 197 7.91 -12.51 -0.25
N ASP A 198 8.95 -11.67 -0.19
CA ASP A 198 9.48 -11.16 1.07
C ASP A 198 8.38 -10.45 1.88
N VAL A 199 7.62 -9.56 1.22
CA VAL A 199 6.55 -8.78 1.85
C VAL A 199 5.44 -9.70 2.36
N VAL A 200 4.89 -10.57 1.51
CA VAL A 200 3.76 -11.44 1.86
C VAL A 200 4.10 -12.37 3.02
N VAL A 201 5.24 -13.07 2.94
CA VAL A 201 5.64 -14.01 3.99
C VAL A 201 5.88 -13.29 5.31
N THR A 202 6.52 -12.13 5.26
CA THR A 202 6.80 -11.34 6.47
C THR A 202 5.50 -10.83 7.10
N VAL A 203 4.54 -10.37 6.29
CA VAL A 203 3.23 -9.92 6.77
C VAL A 203 2.48 -11.06 7.47
N LEU A 204 2.40 -12.24 6.85
CA LEU A 204 1.79 -13.41 7.48
C LEU A 204 2.47 -13.78 8.81
N GLN A 205 3.80 -13.72 8.88
CA GLN A 205 4.54 -14.00 10.10
C GLN A 205 4.34 -12.94 11.19
N ALA A 206 4.22 -11.67 10.81
CA ALA A 206 3.95 -10.58 11.73
C ALA A 206 2.57 -10.74 12.41
N PHE A 207 1.56 -11.17 11.66
CA PHE A 207 0.22 -11.42 12.17
C PHE A 207 0.02 -12.81 12.81
N GLY A 208 1.07 -13.64 12.88
CA GLY A 208 0.95 -15.00 13.43
C GLY A 208 0.01 -15.90 12.63
N ALA A 209 -0.11 -15.66 11.32
CA ALA A 209 -1.02 -16.36 10.43
C ALA A 209 -0.75 -17.87 10.40
N ARG A 210 -1.82 -18.67 10.35
CA ARG A 210 -1.72 -20.10 10.09
C ARG A 210 -1.54 -20.35 8.60
N ILE A 211 -0.42 -20.96 8.24
CA ILE A 211 -0.11 -21.29 6.84
C ILE A 211 -0.85 -22.55 6.42
N SER A 212 -1.65 -22.44 5.38
CA SER A 212 -2.35 -23.58 4.77
C SER A 212 -1.39 -24.42 3.91
N PRO A 213 -1.63 -25.73 3.74
CA PRO A 213 -0.85 -26.55 2.83
C PRO A 213 -0.88 -25.99 1.40
N ARG A 214 0.27 -25.97 0.72
CA ARG A 214 0.37 -25.54 -0.69
C ARG A 214 -0.30 -26.52 -1.64
N SER A 215 -1.05 -25.98 -2.59
CA SER A 215 -1.63 -26.66 -3.74
C SER A 215 -0.72 -26.61 -4.97
N GLY A 216 0.03 -25.51 -5.15
CA GLY A 216 0.82 -25.22 -6.35
C GLY A 216 -0.02 -24.88 -7.58
N SER A 217 -1.29 -24.51 -7.40
CA SER A 217 -2.25 -24.30 -8.49
C SER A 217 -2.98 -22.95 -8.45
N VAL A 218 -2.60 -22.05 -7.53
CA VAL A 218 -3.26 -20.73 -7.42
C VAL A 218 -2.74 -19.75 -8.47
N PHE A 219 -1.44 -19.79 -8.76
CA PHE A 219 -0.78 -18.95 -9.76
C PHE A 219 0.09 -19.80 -10.68
N ASP A 220 0.17 -19.41 -11.95
CA ASP A 220 0.90 -20.15 -12.98
C ASP A 220 2.43 -20.13 -12.77
N ASP A 221 2.95 -19.08 -12.13
CA ASP A 221 4.37 -18.89 -11.80
C ASP A 221 4.72 -19.29 -10.34
N VAL A 222 3.76 -19.82 -9.59
CA VAL A 222 3.96 -20.32 -8.22
C VAL A 222 3.69 -21.82 -8.18
N THR A 223 4.77 -22.59 -8.24
CA THR A 223 4.73 -24.06 -8.20
C THR A 223 5.02 -24.58 -6.78
N THR A 224 4.86 -25.88 -6.58
CA THR A 224 5.24 -26.54 -5.32
C THR A 224 6.74 -26.46 -4.98
N MET A 225 7.58 -26.08 -5.96
CA MET A 225 9.02 -25.83 -5.79
C MET A 225 9.35 -24.36 -5.55
N THR A 226 8.40 -23.43 -5.77
CA THR A 226 8.62 -22.01 -5.52
C THR A 226 8.83 -21.79 -4.01
N PRO A 227 9.91 -21.10 -3.59
CA PRO A 227 10.12 -20.77 -2.19
C PRO A 227 8.89 -20.08 -1.60
N TYR A 228 8.45 -20.58 -0.44
CA TYR A 228 7.32 -20.02 0.31
C TYR A 228 5.98 -20.02 -0.42
N ALA A 229 5.80 -20.88 -1.44
CA ALA A 229 4.52 -21.04 -2.16
C ALA A 229 3.30 -21.19 -1.22
N ALA A 230 3.44 -21.95 -0.14
CA ALA A 230 2.37 -22.12 0.86
C ALA A 230 1.91 -20.80 1.48
N GLY A 231 2.85 -19.89 1.78
CA GLY A 231 2.53 -18.57 2.32
C GLY A 231 1.86 -17.68 1.27
N ILE A 232 2.39 -17.68 0.05
CA ILE A 232 1.80 -16.93 -1.08
C ILE A 232 0.35 -17.36 -1.32
N GLU A 233 0.10 -18.67 -1.40
CA GLU A 233 -1.24 -19.23 -1.61
C GLU A 233 -2.17 -18.98 -0.42
N THR A 234 -1.65 -19.00 0.82
CA THR A 234 -2.43 -18.66 2.01
C THR A 234 -2.90 -17.21 1.96
N ALA A 235 -2.00 -16.27 1.68
CA ALA A 235 -2.35 -14.86 1.55
C ALA A 235 -3.34 -14.62 0.40
N ALA A 236 -3.20 -15.36 -0.70
CA ALA A 236 -4.13 -15.28 -1.82
C ALA A 236 -5.53 -15.80 -1.45
N GLY A 237 -5.61 -16.96 -0.80
CA GLY A 237 -6.88 -17.54 -0.34
C GLY A 237 -7.59 -16.70 0.73
N GLN A 238 -6.89 -15.76 1.36
CA GLN A 238 -7.43 -14.84 2.36
C GLN A 238 -7.69 -13.43 1.82
N GLY A 239 -7.48 -13.21 0.52
CA GLY A 239 -7.73 -11.91 -0.11
C GLY A 239 -6.69 -10.82 0.21
N ILE A 240 -5.56 -11.17 0.83
CA ILE A 240 -4.47 -10.21 1.12
C ILE A 240 -3.70 -9.86 -0.16
N VAL A 241 -3.64 -10.79 -1.12
CA VAL A 241 -3.05 -10.60 -2.45
C VAL A 241 -3.89 -11.29 -3.53
N SER A 242 -3.91 -10.76 -4.75
CA SER A 242 -4.68 -11.32 -5.87
C SER A 242 -3.83 -11.67 -7.11
N GLY A 243 -2.53 -11.42 -7.07
CA GLY A 243 -1.65 -11.55 -8.24
C GLY A 243 -1.75 -10.34 -9.17
N TYR A 244 -1.28 -10.50 -10.41
CA TYR A 244 -1.34 -9.48 -11.44
C TYR A 244 -2.68 -9.51 -12.16
N SER A 245 -3.12 -8.31 -12.56
CA SER A 245 -4.24 -8.12 -13.47
C SER A 245 -3.76 -7.38 -14.70
N ASP A 246 -4.41 -7.64 -15.84
CA ASP A 246 -4.17 -6.88 -17.06
C ASP A 246 -4.76 -5.47 -16.97
N VAL A 247 -4.65 -4.72 -18.06
CA VAL A 247 -5.15 -3.34 -18.15
C VAL A 247 -6.68 -3.24 -18.00
N HIS A 248 -7.41 -4.36 -18.12
CA HIS A 248 -8.86 -4.43 -17.96
C HIS A 248 -9.26 -5.02 -16.60
N GLY A 249 -8.32 -5.15 -15.66
CA GLY A 249 -8.59 -5.69 -14.33
C GLY A 249 -8.81 -7.21 -14.32
N LYS A 250 -8.54 -7.92 -15.42
CA LYS A 250 -8.67 -9.37 -15.47
C LYS A 250 -7.41 -10.02 -14.90
N PRO A 251 -7.53 -11.00 -13.98
CA PRO A 251 -6.39 -11.72 -13.46
C PRO A 251 -5.59 -12.39 -14.58
N THR A 252 -4.27 -12.19 -14.58
CA THR A 252 -3.36 -12.83 -15.55
C THR A 252 -2.95 -14.24 -15.14
N GLY A 253 -3.24 -14.63 -13.90
CA GLY A 253 -2.80 -15.89 -13.31
C GLY A 253 -1.37 -15.83 -12.74
N LEU A 254 -0.66 -14.72 -12.90
CA LEU A 254 0.73 -14.57 -12.43
C LEU A 254 0.79 -13.84 -11.08
N PHE A 255 1.74 -14.23 -10.23
CA PHE A 255 2.00 -13.58 -8.94
C PHE A 255 3.20 -12.63 -8.96
N GLY A 256 4.27 -12.96 -9.67
CA GLY A 256 5.53 -12.21 -9.68
C GLY A 256 6.34 -12.35 -8.39
N PRO A 257 6.73 -13.56 -7.95
CA PRO A 257 7.31 -13.76 -6.62
C PRO A 257 8.61 -12.98 -6.36
N LEU A 258 9.39 -12.68 -7.40
CA LEU A 258 10.68 -12.00 -7.32
C LEU A 258 10.59 -10.49 -7.60
N ASP A 259 9.43 -10.00 -8.00
CA ASP A 259 9.26 -8.59 -8.36
C ASP A 259 9.25 -7.72 -7.12
N SER A 260 9.80 -6.52 -7.22
CA SER A 260 9.81 -5.55 -6.11
C SER A 260 8.41 -5.02 -5.82
N VAL A 261 8.13 -4.75 -4.55
CA VAL A 261 6.88 -4.12 -4.10
C VAL A 261 7.09 -2.64 -3.86
N ASN A 262 6.21 -1.81 -4.43
CA ASN A 262 6.23 -0.38 -4.15
C ASN A 262 5.51 -0.05 -2.82
N ARG A 263 5.66 1.18 -2.34
CA ARG A 263 5.13 1.60 -1.03
C ARG A 263 3.60 1.61 -0.97
N ALA A 264 2.92 1.92 -2.08
CA ALA A 264 1.47 1.83 -2.17
C ALA A 264 0.95 0.39 -2.06
N GLU A 265 1.57 -0.54 -2.78
CA GLU A 265 1.25 -1.97 -2.72
C GLU A 265 1.53 -2.55 -1.34
N ALA A 266 2.67 -2.20 -0.73
CA ALA A 266 2.98 -2.64 0.63
C ALA A 266 1.94 -2.12 1.64
N ALA A 267 1.50 -0.86 1.51
CA ALA A 267 0.44 -0.30 2.34
C ALA A 267 -0.86 -1.10 2.20
N LYS A 268 -1.27 -1.45 0.97
CA LYS A 268 -2.44 -2.31 0.72
C LYS A 268 -2.29 -3.67 1.39
N ILE A 269 -1.15 -4.35 1.21
CA ILE A 269 -0.92 -5.69 1.80
C ILE A 269 -0.99 -5.65 3.34
N PHE A 270 -0.37 -4.64 3.98
CA PHE A 270 -0.43 -4.51 5.44
C PHE A 270 -1.84 -4.17 5.93
N SER A 271 -2.54 -3.25 5.25
CA SER A 271 -3.91 -2.87 5.59
C SER A 271 -4.86 -4.06 5.51
N LEU A 272 -4.82 -4.82 4.41
CA LEU A 272 -5.60 -6.05 4.26
C LEU A 272 -5.20 -7.11 5.29
N GLY A 273 -3.92 -7.22 5.64
CA GLY A 273 -3.46 -8.06 6.74
C GLY A 273 -4.14 -7.70 8.07
N PHE A 274 -4.25 -6.41 8.39
CA PHE A 274 -5.01 -5.96 9.57
C PHE A 274 -6.51 -6.23 9.45
N GLN A 275 -7.11 -6.14 8.26
CA GLN A 275 -8.54 -6.47 8.10
C GLN A 275 -8.81 -7.96 8.34
N VAL A 276 -7.87 -8.83 7.96
CA VAL A 276 -8.00 -10.29 8.12
C VAL A 276 -7.65 -10.74 9.55
N TYR A 277 -6.62 -10.14 10.16
CA TYR A 277 -6.03 -10.63 11.42
C TYR A 277 -6.08 -9.64 12.59
N GLY A 278 -6.37 -8.37 12.33
CA GLY A 278 -6.52 -7.37 13.37
C GLY A 278 -7.83 -7.60 14.11
N ASN A 279 -7.74 -7.75 15.43
CA ASN A 279 -8.90 -7.67 16.33
C ASN A 279 -9.27 -6.21 16.60
#